data_AF-A0A7W4K2N8-F1
#
_entry.id   AF-A0A7W4K2N8-F1
#
_cell.length_a   1.000
_cell.length_b   1.000
_cell.length_c   1.000
_cell.angle_alpha   90.00
_cell.angle_beta   90.00
_cell.angle_gamma   90.00
#
_symmetry.space_group_name_H-M   'P 1'
#
loop_
_entity.id
_entity.type
_entity.pdbx_description
1 polymer ?
#
loop_
_entity_poly.entity_id
_entity_poly.type
_entity_poly.pdbx_seq_one_letter_code
_entity_poly.pdbx_strand_id
1 'polypeptide(L)'
;MSEAQTVASSAERWVCQDCVGDPWLKEAIAGDGRRAVCTFCGGHQQAWRLSRLAVATDALYRRLVSSCDEGDWRSEPQGPLDILVVLLDCAPDLATAVLEELPLADGSFDGDEGPDLYDQGSEYVLKVQASSEYHSRWQEFCESLKAGSRFFNREAEELLAAIVAHLPSRATLLVGPGYDITHFYRARGARHSVEVMKILANPAGEFAAPPKELRLAGRMNAAGIPVLYVACEPETALAELRPAIGQQVVIARWCCSGQ
;
A
#
# COMPACT_ATOMS: atom_id res chain seq x y z
N MET A 1 9.07 -33.71 -35.35
CA MET A 1 8.27 -32.48 -35.33
C MET A 1 7.88 -32.26 -33.88
N SER A 2 8.79 -31.70 -33.08
CA SER A 2 8.94 -30.27 -32.84
C SER A 2 7.87 -29.76 -31.90
N GLU A 3 8.14 -29.86 -30.60
CA GLU A 3 7.65 -28.91 -29.59
C GLU A 3 8.65 -28.90 -28.44
N ALA A 4 9.86 -28.44 -28.77
CA ALA A 4 10.75 -27.83 -27.79
C ALA A 4 10.27 -26.37 -27.63
N GLN A 5 9.29 -26.14 -26.76
CA GLN A 5 9.01 -24.80 -26.27
C GLN A 5 10.05 -24.50 -25.20
N THR A 6 11.02 -23.71 -25.63
CA THR A 6 12.13 -23.17 -24.88
C THR A 6 11.63 -22.42 -23.65
N VAL A 7 11.83 -22.99 -22.47
CA VAL A 7 11.94 -22.22 -21.23
C VAL A 7 13.12 -21.29 -21.45
N ALA A 8 12.85 -20.02 -21.75
CA ALA A 8 13.88 -19.00 -21.84
C ALA A 8 14.62 -19.00 -20.49
N SER A 9 15.90 -19.38 -20.53
CA SER A 9 16.80 -19.35 -19.39
C SER A 9 16.65 -18.02 -18.65
N SER A 10 16.49 -18.07 -17.33
CA SER A 10 16.42 -16.90 -16.46
C SER A 10 17.61 -15.95 -16.61
N ALA A 11 18.71 -16.41 -17.23
CA ALA A 11 19.96 -15.69 -17.46
C ALA A 11 19.88 -14.50 -18.44
N GLU A 12 18.79 -14.34 -19.20
CA GLU A 12 18.65 -13.25 -20.20
C GLU A 12 17.49 -12.29 -19.94
N ARG A 13 16.92 -12.28 -18.72
CA ARG A 13 15.88 -11.30 -18.36
C ARG A 13 16.52 -9.93 -18.05
N TRP A 14 15.98 -8.86 -18.63
CA TRP A 14 16.47 -7.48 -18.45
C TRP A 14 15.36 -6.55 -17.95
N VAL A 15 15.72 -5.65 -17.03
CA VAL A 15 14.85 -4.61 -16.44
C VAL A 15 15.40 -3.24 -16.74
N CYS A 16 14.56 -2.37 -17.31
CA CYS A 16 14.91 -0.98 -17.55
C CYS A 16 14.52 -0.06 -16.38
N GLN A 17 15.05 1.16 -16.41
CA GLN A 17 14.77 2.20 -15.42
C GLN A 17 13.29 2.58 -15.30
N ASP A 18 12.48 2.44 -16.35
CA ASP A 18 11.07 2.85 -16.32
C ASP A 18 10.15 1.80 -15.67
N CYS A 19 10.63 0.55 -15.54
CA CYS A 19 9.88 -0.53 -14.90
C CYS A 19 10.02 -0.55 -13.37
N VAL A 20 10.94 0.24 -12.83
CA VAL A 20 11.12 0.43 -11.38
C VAL A 20 10.78 1.88 -11.05
N GLY A 21 10.15 2.13 -9.91
CA GLY A 21 9.77 3.48 -9.49
C GLY A 21 10.77 4.12 -8.54
N ASP A 22 11.56 3.32 -7.82
CA ASP A 22 12.57 3.80 -6.87
C ASP A 22 13.60 4.73 -7.55
N PRO A 23 13.80 5.97 -7.05
CA PRO A 23 14.69 6.94 -7.66
C PRO A 23 16.15 6.50 -7.73
N TRP A 24 16.65 5.79 -6.71
CA TRP A 24 18.03 5.34 -6.67
C TRP A 24 18.26 4.24 -7.70
N LEU A 25 17.34 3.27 -7.81
CA LEU A 25 17.41 2.23 -8.84
C LEU A 25 17.33 2.81 -10.25
N LYS A 26 16.50 3.83 -10.48
CA LYS A 26 16.46 4.54 -11.78
C LYS A 26 17.82 5.11 -12.15
N GLU A 27 18.44 5.85 -11.23
CA GLU A 27 19.75 6.47 -11.45
C GLU A 27 20.85 5.41 -11.64
N ALA A 28 20.82 4.35 -10.83
CA ALA A 28 21.80 3.27 -10.90
C ALA A 28 21.70 2.48 -12.22
N ILE A 29 20.48 2.20 -12.71
CA ILE A 29 20.25 1.57 -14.01
C ILE A 29 20.66 2.52 -15.14
N ALA A 30 20.39 3.83 -15.03
CA ALA A 30 20.80 4.80 -16.04
C ALA A 30 22.33 4.87 -16.18
N GLY A 31 23.04 4.89 -15.04
CA GLY A 31 24.50 5.06 -14.96
C GLY A 31 25.32 3.81 -15.31
N ASP A 32 24.93 2.64 -14.81
CA ASP A 32 25.68 1.38 -14.99
C ASP A 32 24.85 0.30 -15.71
N GLY A 33 23.79 0.70 -16.40
CA GLY A 33 23.01 -0.16 -17.27
C GLY A 33 23.68 -0.40 -18.61
N ARG A 34 23.24 -1.47 -19.28
CA ARG A 34 23.56 -1.71 -20.69
C ARG A 34 22.31 -1.52 -21.53
N ARG A 35 22.48 -1.05 -22.76
CA ARG A 35 21.37 -0.95 -23.71
C ARG A 35 20.91 -2.35 -24.09
N ALA A 36 19.71 -2.70 -23.64
CA ALA A 36 19.09 -3.99 -23.90
C ALA A 36 17.57 -3.82 -24.02
N VAL A 37 16.89 -4.85 -24.52
CA VAL A 37 15.43 -4.88 -24.59
C VAL A 37 14.90 -5.34 -23.25
N CYS A 38 14.10 -4.50 -22.59
CA CYS A 38 13.45 -4.84 -21.33
C CYS A 38 12.45 -5.97 -21.54
N THR A 39 12.53 -7.02 -20.73
CA THR A 39 11.64 -8.18 -20.80
C THR A 39 10.20 -7.83 -20.41
N PHE A 40 10.01 -6.78 -19.60
CA PHE A 40 8.72 -6.45 -18.98
C PHE A 40 7.93 -5.42 -19.78
N CYS A 41 8.59 -4.38 -20.32
CA CYS A 41 7.91 -3.35 -21.13
C CYS A 41 8.25 -3.40 -22.62
N GLY A 42 9.21 -4.23 -23.04
CA GLY A 42 9.69 -4.30 -24.43
C GLY A 42 10.53 -3.09 -24.88
N GLY A 43 10.74 -2.09 -24.03
CA GLY A 43 11.51 -0.90 -24.35
C GLY A 43 13.01 -1.17 -24.54
N HIS A 44 13.65 -0.49 -25.50
CA HIS A 44 15.08 -0.62 -25.78
C HIS A 44 15.88 0.55 -25.20
N GLN A 45 16.41 0.37 -23.99
CA GLN A 45 17.08 1.42 -23.23
C GLN A 45 18.06 0.84 -22.20
N GLN A 46 18.59 1.69 -21.31
CA GLN A 46 19.46 1.24 -20.24
C GLN A 46 18.72 0.28 -19.30
N ALA A 47 19.29 -0.90 -19.13
CA ALA A 47 18.72 -1.97 -18.37
C ALA A 47 19.80 -2.76 -17.60
N TRP A 48 19.39 -3.32 -16.47
CA TRP A 48 20.14 -4.32 -15.73
C TRP A 48 19.61 -5.71 -16.03
N ARG A 49 20.47 -6.72 -15.83
CA ARG A 49 20.01 -8.09 -15.72
C ARG A 49 19.13 -8.22 -14.48
N LEU A 50 18.09 -9.05 -14.57
CA LEU A 50 17.18 -9.30 -13.46
C LEU A 50 17.92 -9.79 -12.21
N SER A 51 18.90 -10.68 -12.38
CA SER A 51 19.73 -11.18 -11.28
C SER A 51 20.49 -10.08 -10.54
N ARG A 52 20.95 -9.03 -11.25
CA ARG A 52 21.60 -7.88 -10.63
C ARG A 52 20.60 -7.06 -9.80
N LEU A 53 19.39 -6.87 -10.30
CA LEU A 53 18.32 -6.22 -9.55
C LEU A 53 17.97 -7.03 -8.30
N ALA A 54 17.87 -8.36 -8.41
CA ALA A 54 17.61 -9.25 -7.29
C ALA A 54 18.69 -9.11 -6.19
N VAL A 55 19.97 -9.12 -6.54
CA VAL A 55 21.07 -8.90 -5.58
C VAL A 55 20.97 -7.53 -4.87
N ALA A 56 20.68 -6.46 -5.62
CA ALA A 56 20.51 -5.13 -5.02
C ALA A 56 19.29 -5.07 -4.09
N THR A 57 18.24 -5.83 -4.43
CA THR A 57 16.99 -5.90 -3.66
C THR A 57 17.14 -6.73 -2.39
N ASP A 58 17.84 -7.87 -2.44
CA ASP A 58 18.09 -8.78 -1.32
C ASP A 58 18.69 -8.03 -0.11
N ALA A 59 19.75 -7.25 -0.35
CA ALA A 59 20.43 -6.50 0.71
C ALA A 59 19.51 -5.50 1.43
N LEU A 60 18.62 -4.84 0.67
CA LEU A 60 17.65 -3.90 1.24
C LEU A 60 16.50 -4.64 1.94
N TYR A 61 15.98 -5.69 1.31
CA TYR A 61 14.88 -6.49 1.81
C TYR A 61 15.22 -7.12 3.16
N ARG A 62 16.37 -7.80 3.29
CA ARG A 62 16.82 -8.40 4.56
C ARG A 62 17.04 -7.38 5.69
N ARG A 63 17.35 -6.13 5.34
CA ARG A 63 17.50 -5.04 6.33
C ARG A 63 16.16 -4.49 6.80
N LEU A 64 15.15 -4.47 5.92
CA LEU A 64 13.85 -3.85 6.18
C LEU A 64 12.78 -4.85 6.60
N VAL A 65 12.94 -6.14 6.30
CA VAL A 65 11.90 -7.15 6.49
C VAL A 65 12.28 -8.09 7.61
N SER A 66 11.32 -8.39 8.47
CA SER A 66 11.43 -9.45 9.48
C SER A 66 10.17 -10.29 9.49
N SER A 67 10.27 -11.53 9.96
CA SER A 67 9.11 -12.35 10.29
C SER A 67 8.17 -11.59 11.23
N CYS A 68 6.86 -11.77 11.02
CA CYS A 68 5.88 -11.27 11.97
C CYS A 68 5.96 -12.12 13.26
N ASP A 69 6.51 -11.57 14.33
CA ASP A 69 6.44 -12.22 15.65
C ASP A 69 5.04 -12.05 16.24
N GLU A 70 4.56 -13.06 16.98
CA GLU A 70 3.29 -13.01 17.72
C GLU A 70 3.32 -11.86 18.76
N GLY A 71 2.88 -10.67 18.39
CA GLY A 71 2.74 -9.55 19.33
C GLY A 71 2.77 -8.14 18.75
N ASP A 72 3.24 -7.95 17.50
CA ASP A 72 3.27 -6.62 16.89
C ASP A 72 1.97 -6.30 16.12
N TRP A 73 0.90 -6.01 16.86
CA TRP A 73 -0.40 -5.60 16.30
C TRP A 73 -0.36 -4.28 15.50
N ARG A 74 0.78 -3.57 15.50
CA ARG A 74 0.91 -2.25 14.85
C ARG A 74 1.29 -2.36 13.37
N SER A 75 1.80 -3.50 12.95
CA SER A 75 2.27 -3.74 11.59
C SER A 75 1.29 -4.67 10.88
N GLU A 76 0.80 -4.28 9.71
CA GLU A 76 -0.04 -5.16 8.89
C GLU A 76 0.87 -6.22 8.25
N PRO A 77 0.65 -7.52 8.52
CA PRO A 77 1.44 -8.58 7.91
C PRO A 77 1.23 -8.59 6.40
N GLN A 78 2.32 -8.75 5.64
CA GLN A 78 2.31 -8.75 4.18
C GLN A 78 3.10 -9.93 3.64
N GLY A 79 2.67 -10.44 2.48
CA GLY A 79 3.43 -11.43 1.73
C GLY A 79 4.69 -10.82 1.11
N PRO A 80 5.71 -11.64 0.82
CA PRO A 80 6.98 -11.15 0.26
C PRO A 80 6.80 -10.47 -1.09
N LEU A 81 5.82 -10.91 -1.89
CA LEU A 81 5.50 -10.29 -3.18
C LEU A 81 4.99 -8.85 -3.02
N ASP A 82 4.05 -8.62 -2.10
CA ASP A 82 3.47 -7.28 -1.86
C ASP A 82 4.54 -6.31 -1.37
N ILE A 83 5.41 -6.79 -0.48
CA ILE A 83 6.56 -6.01 0.00
C ILE A 83 7.48 -5.62 -1.17
N LEU A 84 7.80 -6.54 -2.08
CA LEU A 84 8.65 -6.26 -3.23
C LEU A 84 8.00 -5.27 -4.21
N VAL A 85 6.70 -5.42 -4.46
CA VAL A 85 5.92 -4.47 -5.25
C VAL A 85 6.03 -3.07 -4.65
N VAL A 86 5.92 -2.93 -3.32
CA VAL A 86 6.09 -1.65 -2.62
C VAL A 86 7.52 -1.13 -2.75
N LEU A 87 8.51 -1.94 -2.37
CA LEU A 87 9.92 -1.56 -2.27
C LEU A 87 10.53 -1.16 -3.61
N LEU A 88 10.18 -1.83 -4.70
CA LEU A 88 10.70 -1.55 -6.04
C LEU A 88 9.85 -0.53 -6.83
N ASP A 89 8.64 -0.26 -6.36
CA ASP A 89 7.63 0.52 -7.08
C ASP A 89 7.44 0.07 -8.52
N CYS A 90 7.08 -1.21 -8.66
CA CYS A 90 6.95 -1.89 -9.93
C CYS A 90 5.63 -2.67 -10.07
N ALA A 91 5.40 -3.18 -11.29
CA ALA A 91 4.28 -4.08 -11.57
C ALA A 91 4.48 -5.46 -10.91
N PRO A 92 3.39 -6.16 -10.54
CA PRO A 92 3.46 -7.49 -9.93
C PRO A 92 4.33 -8.49 -10.70
N ASP A 93 4.24 -8.50 -12.04
CA ASP A 93 5.03 -9.41 -12.89
C ASP A 93 6.54 -9.25 -12.69
N LEU A 94 7.02 -8.01 -12.50
CA LEU A 94 8.43 -7.76 -12.21
C LEU A 94 8.77 -8.20 -10.78
N ALA A 95 7.94 -7.89 -9.80
CA ALA A 95 8.17 -8.30 -8.42
C ALA A 95 8.21 -9.84 -8.28
N THR A 96 7.33 -10.57 -8.98
CA THR A 96 7.35 -12.03 -9.04
C THR A 96 8.65 -12.54 -9.63
N ALA A 97 9.09 -11.97 -10.76
CA ALA A 97 10.35 -12.38 -11.38
C ALA A 97 11.57 -12.10 -10.48
N VAL A 98 11.57 -11.00 -9.72
CA VAL A 98 12.61 -10.73 -8.73
C VAL A 98 12.56 -11.74 -7.59
N LEU A 99 11.37 -12.05 -7.07
CA LEU A 99 11.19 -13.02 -5.98
C LEU A 99 11.71 -14.42 -6.36
N GLU A 100 11.53 -14.84 -7.61
CA GLU A 100 12.09 -16.10 -8.13
C GLU A 100 13.63 -16.12 -8.15
N GLU A 101 14.28 -14.95 -8.26
CA GLU A 101 15.73 -14.82 -8.35
C GLU A 101 16.41 -14.60 -7.00
N LEU A 102 15.68 -14.10 -5.99
CA LEU A 102 16.24 -13.81 -4.66
C LEU A 102 16.87 -15.04 -3.98
N PRO A 103 16.24 -16.25 -3.99
CA PRO A 103 16.84 -17.47 -3.45
C PRO A 103 18.08 -17.97 -4.21
N LEU A 104 18.34 -17.43 -5.41
CA LEU A 104 19.51 -17.78 -6.22
C LEU A 104 20.65 -16.76 -6.03
N ALA A 105 20.30 -15.54 -5.64
CA ALA A 105 21.23 -14.44 -5.40
C ALA A 105 21.93 -14.54 -4.03
N ASP A 106 21.30 -15.20 -3.06
CA ASP A 106 21.80 -15.33 -1.69
C ASP A 106 23.01 -16.26 -1.54
N GLY A 107 23.27 -17.14 -2.51
CA GLY A 107 24.34 -18.14 -2.44
C GLY A 107 24.24 -19.09 -1.23
N SER A 108 23.15 -19.05 -0.46
CA SER A 108 22.95 -19.79 0.78
C SER A 108 22.33 -21.15 0.55
N PHE A 109 22.85 -21.88 -0.45
CA PHE A 109 22.61 -23.33 -0.56
C PHE A 109 23.40 -24.12 0.51
N ASP A 110 24.31 -23.46 1.23
CA ASP A 110 25.13 -24.05 2.27
C ASP A 110 24.80 -23.46 3.66
N GLY A 111 23.69 -23.91 4.25
CA GLY A 111 23.58 -24.17 5.69
C GLY A 111 23.83 -23.06 6.73
N ASP A 112 23.81 -21.77 6.38
CA ASP A 112 23.89 -20.69 7.36
C ASP A 112 22.47 -20.22 7.76
N GLU A 113 22.14 -20.43 9.04
CA GLU A 113 20.80 -20.46 9.65
C GLU A 113 20.14 -19.07 9.75
N GLY A 114 19.71 -18.50 8.62
CA GLY A 114 18.73 -17.41 8.58
C GLY A 114 17.32 -17.92 8.33
N PRO A 115 16.26 -17.26 8.85
CA PRO A 115 14.90 -17.56 8.42
C PRO A 115 14.76 -17.30 6.92
N ASP A 116 14.05 -18.17 6.20
CA ASP A 116 13.65 -17.90 4.83
C ASP A 116 12.68 -16.70 4.84
N LEU A 117 13.16 -15.55 4.34
CA LEU A 117 12.39 -14.31 4.29
C LEU A 117 11.59 -14.15 2.99
N TYR A 118 11.60 -15.17 2.14
CA TYR A 118 10.97 -15.19 0.81
C TYR A 118 9.83 -16.20 0.71
N ASP A 119 9.58 -16.97 1.77
CA ASP A 119 8.51 -17.96 1.82
C ASP A 119 7.14 -17.30 1.66
N GLN A 120 6.44 -17.65 0.59
CA GLN A 120 5.08 -17.15 0.33
C GLN A 120 4.05 -17.73 1.31
N GLY A 121 4.38 -18.80 2.04
CA GLY A 121 3.55 -19.36 3.10
C GLY A 121 3.61 -18.59 4.42
N SER A 122 4.53 -17.62 4.53
CA SER A 122 4.80 -16.85 5.74
C SER A 122 4.42 -15.38 5.58
N GLU A 123 4.11 -14.74 6.71
CA GLU A 123 3.81 -13.30 6.74
C GLU A 123 4.97 -12.51 7.35
N TYR A 124 5.25 -11.35 6.75
CA TYR A 124 6.37 -10.50 7.13
C TYR A 124 5.92 -9.06 7.41
N VAL A 125 6.78 -8.32 8.10
CA VAL A 125 6.56 -6.91 8.42
C VAL A 125 7.75 -6.06 7.96
N LEU A 126 7.44 -4.89 7.38
CA LEU A 126 8.43 -3.88 7.04
C LEU A 126 8.80 -3.06 8.29
N LYS A 127 9.97 -3.34 8.85
CA LYS A 127 10.63 -2.55 9.90
C LYS A 127 11.45 -1.43 9.27
N VAL A 128 10.78 -0.34 8.92
CA VAL A 128 11.50 0.91 8.60
C VAL A 128 12.16 1.41 9.89
N GLN A 129 13.47 1.24 10.02
CA GLN A 129 14.19 1.71 11.19
C GLN A 129 13.97 3.21 11.38
N ALA A 130 13.54 3.59 12.59
CA ALA A 130 13.22 4.95 13.02
C ALA A 130 14.46 5.86 13.15
N SER A 131 15.47 5.68 12.30
CA SER A 131 16.71 6.47 12.30
C SER A 131 16.74 7.53 11.21
N SER A 132 15.61 7.83 10.57
CA SER A 132 15.54 8.87 9.55
C SER A 132 15.25 10.23 10.19
N GLU A 133 15.84 11.28 9.63
CA GLU A 133 15.44 12.68 9.86
C GLU A 133 13.92 12.86 9.80
N TYR A 134 13.24 12.09 8.94
CA TYR A 134 11.79 12.03 8.86
C TYR A 134 11.10 11.58 10.15
N HIS A 135 11.67 10.64 10.91
CA HIS A 135 11.09 10.24 12.19
C HIS A 135 11.13 11.39 13.21
N SER A 136 12.26 12.09 13.30
CA SER A 136 12.39 13.28 14.16
C SER A 136 11.44 14.39 13.72
N ARG A 137 11.41 14.72 12.42
CA ARG A 137 10.47 15.71 11.86
C ARG A 137 9.01 15.33 12.07
N TRP A 138 8.69 14.03 12.00
CA TRP A 138 7.34 13.52 12.29
C TRP A 138 6.98 13.65 13.77
N GLN A 139 7.90 13.39 14.69
CA GLN A 139 7.69 13.61 16.11
C GLN A 139 7.47 15.09 16.42
N GLU A 140 8.32 15.97 15.89
CA GLU A 140 8.17 17.43 16.00
C GLU A 140 6.83 17.91 15.43
N PHE A 141 6.41 17.35 14.30
CA PHE A 141 5.08 17.58 13.74
C PHE A 141 3.96 17.13 14.70
N CYS A 142 4.05 15.93 15.25
CA CYS A 142 3.07 15.42 16.21
C CYS A 142 3.00 16.28 17.48
N GLU A 143 4.14 16.74 17.99
CA GLU A 143 4.22 17.64 19.15
C GLU A 143 3.67 19.02 18.84
N SER A 144 4.00 19.59 17.69
CA SER A 144 3.47 20.89 17.26
C SER A 144 1.95 20.88 17.06
N LEU A 145 1.35 19.76 16.62
CA LEU A 145 -0.11 19.62 16.58
C LEU A 145 -0.74 19.48 17.97
N LYS A 146 -0.03 18.87 18.94
CA LYS A 146 -0.51 18.71 20.32
C LYS A 146 -0.41 20.02 21.11
N ALA A 147 0.69 20.75 20.94
CA ALA A 147 1.04 21.93 21.74
C ALA A 147 0.78 23.28 21.04
N GLY A 148 0.64 23.29 19.71
CA GLY A 148 0.58 24.50 18.89
C GLY A 148 -0.77 24.78 18.21
N SER A 149 -0.80 25.83 17.39
CA SER A 149 -2.01 26.31 16.73
C SER A 149 -2.48 25.33 15.63
N ARG A 150 -3.72 24.84 15.76
CA ARG A 150 -4.33 23.86 14.85
C ARG A 150 -4.59 24.38 13.43
N PHE A 151 -4.48 25.70 13.22
CA PHE A 151 -5.00 26.34 12.01
C PHE A 151 -3.93 26.81 11.03
N PHE A 152 -2.66 26.97 11.44
CA PHE A 152 -1.58 27.36 10.54
C PHE A 152 -0.24 26.87 11.09
N ASN A 153 0.15 25.67 10.68
CA ASN A 153 1.46 25.10 10.98
C ASN A 153 2.18 24.93 9.65
N ARG A 154 3.05 25.89 9.32
CA ARG A 154 3.72 25.94 8.01
C ARG A 154 4.76 24.84 7.91
N GLU A 155 5.42 24.52 9.01
CA GLU A 155 6.39 23.44 9.12
C GLU A 155 5.71 22.08 8.89
N ALA A 156 4.48 21.89 9.40
CA ALA A 156 3.63 20.75 9.10
C ALA A 156 3.25 20.67 7.63
N GLU A 157 2.85 21.79 7.03
CA GLU A 157 2.48 21.85 5.62
C GLU A 157 3.67 21.48 4.72
N GLU A 158 4.86 22.03 5.01
CA GLU A 158 6.10 21.74 4.27
C GLU A 158 6.52 20.26 4.44
N LEU A 159 6.38 19.68 5.64
CA LEU A 159 6.65 18.26 5.85
C LEU A 159 5.65 17.37 5.08
N LEU A 160 4.35 17.65 5.19
CA LEU A 160 3.32 16.89 4.49
C LEU A 160 3.47 17.02 2.97
N ALA A 161 3.77 18.21 2.46
CA ALA A 161 4.04 18.44 1.04
C ALA A 161 5.24 17.63 0.57
N ALA A 162 6.34 17.57 1.34
CA ALA A 162 7.50 16.75 1.02
C ALA A 162 7.17 15.25 0.99
N ILE A 163 6.38 14.75 1.95
CA ILE A 163 5.93 13.35 1.97
C ILE A 163 5.03 13.05 0.75
N VAL A 164 4.06 13.93 0.48
CA VAL A 164 3.09 13.77 -0.60
C VAL A 164 3.76 13.86 -1.98
N ALA A 165 4.77 14.72 -2.14
CA ALA A 165 5.50 14.88 -3.40
C ALA A 165 6.23 13.61 -3.86
N HIS A 166 6.52 12.69 -2.94
CA HIS A 166 7.18 11.41 -3.21
C HIS A 166 6.24 10.22 -3.09
N LEU A 167 4.93 10.44 -3.02
CA LEU A 167 3.99 9.34 -3.05
C LEU A 167 4.06 8.63 -4.41
N PRO A 168 4.17 7.28 -4.43
CA PRO A 168 4.14 6.54 -5.68
C PRO A 168 2.77 6.73 -6.35
N SER A 169 2.70 6.60 -7.67
CA SER A 169 1.48 6.86 -8.47
C SER A 169 0.25 6.08 -7.98
N ARG A 170 0.46 4.94 -7.31
CA ARG A 170 -0.56 4.09 -6.68
C ARG A 170 -1.13 4.59 -5.36
N ALA A 171 -0.53 5.62 -4.75
CA ALA A 171 -1.04 6.21 -3.51
C ALA A 171 -2.28 7.10 -3.74
N THR A 172 -2.54 7.48 -4.99
CA THR A 172 -3.71 8.26 -5.39
C THR A 172 -4.56 7.45 -6.36
N LEU A 173 -5.83 7.23 -5.99
CA LEU A 173 -6.79 6.55 -6.85
C LEU A 173 -7.75 7.58 -7.45
N LEU A 174 -7.91 7.55 -8.77
CA LEU A 174 -8.97 8.30 -9.45
C LEU A 174 -10.26 7.50 -9.36
N VAL A 175 -11.34 8.19 -9.01
CA VAL A 175 -12.65 7.60 -8.72
C VAL A 175 -13.72 8.37 -9.46
N GLY A 176 -14.67 7.66 -10.07
CA GLY A 176 -15.79 8.27 -10.78
C GLY A 176 -16.11 7.59 -12.12
N PRO A 177 -17.01 8.19 -12.92
CA PRO A 177 -17.33 7.69 -14.25
C PRO A 177 -16.06 7.61 -15.11
N GLY A 178 -15.78 6.42 -15.66
CA GLY A 178 -14.58 6.18 -16.48
C GLY A 178 -13.36 5.69 -15.72
N TYR A 179 -13.45 5.47 -14.39
CA TYR A 179 -12.42 4.84 -13.56
C TYR A 179 -12.92 3.51 -12.97
N ASP A 180 -11.99 2.71 -12.45
CA ASP A 180 -12.29 1.37 -11.90
C ASP A 180 -13.22 1.45 -10.69
N ILE A 181 -13.00 2.44 -9.82
CA ILE A 181 -13.86 2.69 -8.66
C ILE A 181 -14.95 3.68 -9.06
N THR A 182 -16.18 3.18 -9.15
CA THR A 182 -17.36 3.96 -9.57
C THR A 182 -18.36 4.21 -8.44
N HIS A 183 -18.17 3.55 -7.30
CA HIS A 183 -19.08 3.59 -6.18
C HIS A 183 -18.37 3.20 -4.90
N PHE A 184 -18.99 3.56 -3.78
CA PHE A 184 -18.56 3.19 -2.45
C PHE A 184 -19.72 2.65 -1.62
N TYR A 185 -19.37 2.00 -0.52
CA TYR A 185 -20.29 1.49 0.46
C TYR A 185 -20.10 2.19 1.80
N ARG A 186 -21.22 2.46 2.46
CA ARG A 186 -21.24 2.91 3.85
C ARG A 186 -22.19 2.03 4.63
N ALA A 187 -21.76 1.56 5.78
CA ALA A 187 -22.58 0.75 6.67
C ALA A 187 -23.01 1.58 7.90
N ARG A 188 -24.20 1.27 8.44
CA ARG A 188 -24.67 1.78 9.74
C ARG A 188 -25.29 0.64 10.55
N GLY A 189 -24.86 0.51 11.79
CA GLY A 189 -25.49 -0.40 12.75
C GLY A 189 -26.82 0.15 13.25
N ALA A 190 -27.78 -0.75 13.44
CA ALA A 190 -29.09 -0.51 14.03
C ALA A 190 -29.30 -1.49 15.18
N ARG A 191 -29.67 -0.98 16.36
CA ARG A 191 -29.85 -1.82 17.56
C ARG A 191 -31.20 -2.53 17.57
N HIS A 192 -32.20 -1.93 16.95
CA HIS A 192 -33.57 -2.43 16.92
C HIS A 192 -34.15 -2.33 15.51
N SER A 193 -35.14 -3.16 15.20
CA SER A 193 -35.84 -3.16 13.90
C SER A 193 -36.45 -1.79 13.55
N VAL A 194 -36.86 -1.01 14.55
CA VAL A 194 -37.39 0.36 14.36
C VAL A 194 -36.32 1.29 13.77
N GLU A 195 -35.06 1.17 14.18
CA GLU A 195 -33.96 1.96 13.62
C GLU A 195 -33.67 1.57 12.17
N VAL A 196 -33.75 0.27 11.84
CA VAL A 196 -33.66 -0.20 10.45
C VAL A 196 -34.76 0.44 9.60
N MET A 197 -36.01 0.41 10.06
CA MET A 197 -37.14 1.02 9.34
C MET A 197 -36.95 2.53 9.16
N LYS A 198 -36.40 3.23 10.16
CA LYS A 198 -36.08 4.66 10.06
C LYS A 198 -35.03 4.94 8.98
N ILE A 199 -33.96 4.13 8.95
CA ILE A 199 -32.90 4.23 7.94
C ILE A 199 -33.47 3.97 6.55
N LEU A 200 -34.29 2.93 6.38
CA LEU A 200 -34.90 2.58 5.10
C LEU A 200 -35.93 3.62 4.61
N ALA A 201 -36.61 4.33 5.53
CA ALA A 201 -37.56 5.38 5.18
C ALA A 201 -36.89 6.68 4.70
N ASN A 202 -35.67 6.98 5.15
CA ASN A 202 -34.91 8.15 4.71
C ASN A 202 -33.40 7.86 4.60
N PRO A 203 -32.99 7.03 3.63
CA PRO A 203 -31.60 6.60 3.52
C PRO A 203 -30.66 7.75 3.20
N ALA A 204 -31.07 8.72 2.38
CA ALA A 204 -30.24 9.88 2.03
C ALA A 204 -29.89 10.73 3.26
N GLY A 205 -30.86 11.02 4.13
CA GLY A 205 -30.63 11.78 5.36
C GLY A 205 -29.88 10.98 6.42
N GLU A 206 -30.24 9.71 6.61
CA GLU A 206 -29.61 8.87 7.63
C GLU A 206 -28.19 8.46 7.24
N PHE A 207 -27.84 8.31 5.97
CA PHE A 207 -26.46 8.07 5.51
C PHE A 207 -25.66 9.35 5.21
N ALA A 208 -26.21 10.54 5.45
CA ALA A 208 -25.47 11.79 5.33
C ALA A 208 -24.44 11.98 6.46
N ALA A 209 -23.67 13.07 6.39
CA ALA A 209 -22.81 13.49 7.49
C ALA A 209 -23.65 13.81 8.74
N PRO A 210 -23.24 13.35 9.94
CA PRO A 210 -23.98 13.65 11.16
C PRO A 210 -24.03 15.17 11.44
N PRO A 211 -25.11 15.67 12.06
CA PRO A 211 -25.22 17.05 12.56
C PRO A 211 -23.98 17.46 13.37
N LYS A 212 -23.64 18.76 13.38
CA LYS A 212 -22.42 19.30 14.01
C LYS A 212 -22.25 18.80 15.45
N GLU A 213 -23.35 18.70 16.17
CA GLU A 213 -23.46 18.37 17.59
C GLU A 213 -23.19 16.88 17.87
N LEU A 214 -23.30 16.02 16.85
CA LEU A 214 -23.11 14.56 16.93
C LEU A 214 -21.80 14.09 16.27
N ARG A 215 -20.93 15.02 15.86
CA ARG A 215 -19.64 14.70 15.25
C ARG A 215 -18.61 14.32 16.30
N LEU A 216 -18.55 13.04 16.58
CA LEU A 216 -17.49 12.45 17.37
C LEU A 216 -16.16 12.47 16.61
N ALA A 217 -15.05 12.45 17.36
CA ALA A 217 -13.75 12.18 16.78
C ALA A 217 -13.73 10.74 16.23
N GLY A 218 -13.15 10.57 15.05
CA GLY A 218 -12.90 9.26 14.43
C GLY A 218 -11.41 9.08 14.18
N ARG A 219 -11.05 7.98 13.50
CA ARG A 219 -9.64 7.67 13.19
C ARG A 219 -8.96 8.78 12.38
N MET A 220 -9.70 9.43 11.48
CA MET A 220 -9.19 10.45 10.55
C MET A 220 -9.75 11.85 10.79
N ASN A 221 -10.61 12.05 11.80
CA ASN A 221 -11.23 13.35 12.05
C ASN A 221 -11.22 13.73 13.53
N ALA A 222 -10.85 14.97 13.82
CA ALA A 222 -11.11 15.57 15.13
C ALA A 222 -12.62 15.76 15.35
N ALA A 223 -13.05 15.77 16.60
CA ALA A 223 -14.44 16.09 16.96
C ALA A 223 -14.85 17.43 16.34
N GLY A 224 -16.06 17.49 15.76
CA GLY A 224 -16.57 18.67 15.06
C GLY A 224 -16.21 18.78 13.57
N ILE A 225 -15.19 18.07 13.08
CA ILE A 225 -14.83 18.04 11.65
C ILE A 225 -15.62 16.93 10.94
N PRO A 226 -16.47 17.25 9.93
CA PRO A 226 -17.25 16.25 9.24
C PRO A 226 -16.36 15.48 8.25
N VAL A 227 -16.29 14.17 8.42
CA VAL A 227 -15.66 13.25 7.47
C VAL A 227 -16.65 12.16 7.11
N LEU A 228 -16.63 11.75 5.84
CA LEU A 228 -17.41 10.64 5.33
C LEU A 228 -16.53 9.39 5.29
N TYR A 229 -16.87 8.38 6.11
CA TYR A 229 -16.22 7.08 6.08
C TYR A 229 -16.97 6.15 5.12
N VAL A 230 -16.23 5.60 4.17
CA VAL A 230 -16.73 4.70 3.11
C VAL A 230 -15.68 3.63 2.82
N ALA A 231 -16.11 2.53 2.19
CA ALA A 231 -15.23 1.47 1.69
C ALA A 231 -15.56 1.12 0.23
N CYS A 232 -14.61 0.51 -0.48
CA CYS A 232 -14.81 0.02 -1.84
C CYS A 232 -15.68 -1.25 -1.90
N GLU A 233 -15.70 -2.03 -0.81
CA GLU A 233 -16.44 -3.29 -0.70
C GLU A 233 -17.44 -3.24 0.47
N PRO A 234 -18.63 -3.84 0.33
CA PRO A 234 -19.62 -3.86 1.40
C PRO A 234 -19.15 -4.69 2.61
N GLU A 235 -18.37 -5.74 2.40
CA GLU A 235 -17.78 -6.58 3.44
C GLU A 235 -16.81 -5.77 4.31
N THR A 236 -15.94 -4.96 3.69
CA THR A 236 -15.04 -4.04 4.41
C THR A 236 -15.83 -3.00 5.20
N ALA A 237 -16.88 -2.42 4.62
CA ALA A 237 -17.74 -1.46 5.33
C ALA A 237 -18.41 -2.09 6.56
N LEU A 238 -18.81 -3.36 6.47
CA LEU A 238 -19.36 -4.13 7.59
C LEU A 238 -18.29 -4.43 8.64
N ALA A 239 -17.10 -4.85 8.21
CA ALA A 239 -15.99 -5.19 9.10
C ALA A 239 -15.53 -3.99 9.95
N GLU A 240 -15.47 -2.80 9.36
CA GLU A 240 -15.11 -1.56 10.06
C GLU A 240 -16.09 -1.18 11.18
N LEU A 241 -17.37 -1.55 11.05
CA LEU A 241 -18.36 -1.32 12.11
C LEU A 241 -18.16 -2.22 13.33
N ARG A 242 -17.54 -3.40 13.16
CA ARG A 242 -17.41 -4.44 14.20
C ARG A 242 -18.73 -4.71 14.94
N PRO A 243 -19.82 -5.07 14.23
CA PRO A 243 -21.13 -5.24 14.83
C PRO A 243 -21.14 -6.39 15.85
N ALA A 244 -21.91 -6.24 16.92
CA ALA A 244 -22.13 -7.33 17.87
C ALA A 244 -22.96 -8.46 17.24
N ILE A 245 -22.83 -9.69 17.77
CA ILE A 245 -23.65 -10.83 17.33
C ILE A 245 -25.13 -10.47 17.50
N GLY A 246 -25.91 -10.59 16.42
CA GLY A 246 -27.34 -10.27 16.38
C GLY A 246 -27.67 -8.79 16.14
N GLN A 247 -26.67 -7.91 16.01
CA GLN A 247 -26.89 -6.52 15.59
C GLN A 247 -27.28 -6.46 14.11
N GLN A 248 -28.30 -5.67 13.78
CA GLN A 248 -28.68 -5.43 12.40
C GLN A 248 -27.81 -4.33 11.81
N VAL A 249 -27.41 -4.49 10.54
CA VAL A 249 -26.61 -3.49 9.83
C VAL A 249 -27.29 -3.19 8.51
N VAL A 250 -27.37 -1.90 8.17
CA VAL A 250 -27.84 -1.44 6.87
C VAL A 250 -26.62 -0.94 6.10
N ILE A 251 -26.48 -1.39 4.84
CA ILE A 251 -25.38 -0.98 3.96
C ILE A 251 -25.99 -0.21 2.78
N ALA A 252 -25.48 0.99 2.55
CA ALA A 252 -25.87 1.83 1.43
C ALA A 252 -24.75 1.90 0.39
N ARG A 253 -25.12 1.80 -0.89
CA ARG A 253 -24.23 2.01 -2.03
C ARG A 253 -24.38 3.43 -2.54
N TRP A 254 -23.25 4.11 -2.73
CA TRP A 254 -23.14 5.48 -3.22
C TRP A 254 -22.44 5.46 -4.56
N CYS A 255 -23.14 5.83 -5.64
CA CYS A 255 -22.53 5.93 -6.96
C CYS A 255 -21.92 7.32 -7.17
N CYS A 256 -20.68 7.35 -7.66
CA CYS A 256 -20.05 8.58 -8.12
C CYS A 256 -20.70 8.99 -9.44
N SER A 257 -21.62 9.96 -9.40
CA SER A 257 -22.16 10.58 -10.62
C SER A 257 -21.27 11.75 -11.02
N GLY A 258 -20.94 11.84 -12.30
CA GLY A 258 -20.30 13.04 -12.85
C GLY A 258 -21.30 14.19 -12.79
N GLN A 259 -20.90 15.31 -12.19
CA GLN A 259 -21.55 16.59 -12.44
C GLN A 259 -21.15 17.12 -13.82
#